data_AF-A0A7V5NU47-F1
#
_entry.id   AF-A0A7V5NU47-F1
#
_cell.length_a   1.000
_cell.length_b   1.000
_cell.length_c   1.000
_cell.angle_alpha   90.00
_cell.angle_beta   90.00
_cell.angle_gamma   90.00
#
_symmetry.space_group_name_H-M   'P 1'
#
loop_
_entity.id
_entity.type
_entity.pdbx_description
1 polymer ?
#
loop_
_entity_poly.entity_id
_entity_poly.type
_entity_poly.pdbx_seq_one_letter_code
_entity_poly.pdbx_strand_id
1 'polypeptide(L)'
;MKNIILIGLILLFLGCSSLFLHKTEDPKFREAALHKNLNSIDELLRTHQFNNAKKSIDKYIQNNPSHMIGYEKLFFFYNVADISSDDITKDKEKYLAYIDKNLLPDSLSMQIEYLFMTTLEDSSAVSILDTLIQNYPTCSVTTDNAKEQIFDYAVMRDDSVRAKELEEFLIIYPDNKWTPLAWRYLLYSYDNLEDETKLDSTLNIVELRYPNDSRMLNTVARYYLDRKRKLSEYEDKIRAMTDSLDNADWDKSHYFFGDKSREEQLATYRFTLAELLFEQNKYDEALKILNEIPEEQLLAQHFYLIGKIEMTAEQDAAAFDHLLKAVIMGDERNKWTPKADSLLNELYDDLSDGGKAFRQFVNVWAKYNEPLFTDVTEQTGLGSYKNSRIAWGDYNNDGFDDILLNGNVLLKNNADGTFTDVRANAGISEGRTNGGLWADIDRDGFLDFYAASSSKEREDRLWKNNGDGTFEDITSFSPISDTLQTEGAGWGDINGDLYPDLYIANYEHGGEYDKEPDFLFLNKRNGTFADVTLSYHIIPTFQENQAGRGVNWGDYNNDGFLDIFVSNYRLDKNFLWNNLRGKGFENIAEKVGVEGNYVDGWYGHTIGSEWGDFDNDGDMDLICA
;
A
#
# COMPACT_ATOMS: atom_id res chain seq x y z
N MET A 1 12.76 9.28 -18.21
CA MET A 1 13.15 9.34 -16.78
C MET A 1 14.64 9.61 -16.55
N LYS A 2 15.59 8.96 -17.23
CA LYS A 2 17.05 9.22 -17.05
C LYS A 2 17.51 10.69 -17.26
N ASN A 3 16.90 11.42 -18.20
CA ASN A 3 17.27 12.84 -18.44
C ASN A 3 16.69 13.82 -17.42
N ILE A 4 15.66 13.45 -16.64
CA ILE A 4 15.03 14.32 -15.64
C ILE A 4 15.77 14.24 -14.29
N ILE A 5 16.31 13.06 -13.95
CA ILE A 5 17.16 12.85 -12.77
C ILE A 5 18.48 13.64 -12.90
N LEU A 6 19.06 13.69 -14.11
CA LEU A 6 20.28 14.43 -14.39
C LEU A 6 20.07 15.95 -14.23
N ILE A 7 18.95 16.49 -14.69
CA ILE A 7 18.61 17.92 -14.56
C ILE A 7 18.33 18.29 -13.08
N GLY A 8 17.74 17.38 -12.30
CA GLY A 8 17.51 17.56 -10.86
C GLY A 8 18.79 17.67 -10.02
N LEU A 9 19.80 16.83 -10.32
CA LEU A 9 21.13 16.88 -9.70
C LEU A 9 21.91 18.15 -10.09
N ILE A 10 21.75 18.62 -11.33
CA ILE A 10 22.39 19.85 -11.84
C ILE A 10 21.87 21.12 -11.14
N LEU A 11 20.58 21.17 -10.78
CA LEU A 11 19.99 22.32 -10.08
C LEU A 11 20.41 22.41 -8.60
N LEU A 12 20.66 21.27 -7.94
CA LEU A 12 21.16 21.20 -6.55
C LEU A 12 22.62 21.70 -6.43
N PHE A 13 23.45 21.43 -7.44
CA PHE A 13 24.87 21.84 -7.44
C PHE A 13 25.09 23.34 -7.60
N LEU A 14 24.16 24.06 -8.26
CA LEU A 14 24.20 25.52 -8.40
C LEU A 14 24.09 26.28 -7.06
N GLY A 15 23.67 25.62 -5.98
CA GLY A 15 23.60 26.17 -4.62
C GLY A 15 24.84 25.96 -3.75
N CYS A 16 25.74 25.01 -4.10
CA CYS A 16 26.83 24.58 -3.20
C CYS A 16 28.23 25.15 -3.53
N SER A 17 28.43 25.72 -4.71
CA SER A 17 29.73 26.25 -5.13
C SER A 17 30.22 27.46 -4.32
N SER A 18 29.36 28.09 -3.50
CA SER A 18 29.76 29.18 -2.60
C SER A 18 30.43 28.73 -1.30
N LEU A 19 30.38 27.43 -0.93
CA LEU A 19 30.91 26.93 0.35
C LEU A 19 32.36 26.43 0.30
N PHE A 20 32.92 26.19 -0.89
CA PHE A 20 34.28 25.64 -1.03
C PHE A 20 35.42 26.68 -1.00
N LEU A 21 35.11 27.97 -0.97
CA LEU A 21 36.10 29.06 -1.03
C LEU A 21 36.74 29.46 0.30
N HIS A 22 36.35 28.84 1.43
CA HIS A 22 36.77 29.33 2.75
C HIS A 22 37.89 28.55 3.45
N LYS A 23 38.54 27.58 2.79
CA LYS A 23 39.52 26.72 3.49
C LYS A 23 40.92 26.54 2.88
N THR A 24 41.34 27.40 1.97
CA THR A 24 42.75 27.43 1.52
C THR A 24 43.30 28.86 1.55
N GLU A 25 44.14 29.16 2.54
CA GLU A 25 44.83 30.46 2.63
C GLU A 25 46.11 30.48 1.77
N ASP A 26 46.17 31.38 0.78
CA ASP A 26 47.35 32.21 0.49
C ASP A 26 46.89 33.65 0.13
N PRO A 27 47.13 34.68 0.97
CA PRO A 27 46.42 35.97 0.91
C PRO A 27 46.93 36.98 -0.14
N LYS A 28 47.52 36.55 -1.25
CA LYS A 28 48.21 37.49 -2.16
C LYS A 28 47.97 37.34 -3.66
N PHE A 29 46.80 36.96 -4.17
CA PHE A 29 46.51 37.19 -5.61
C PHE A 29 45.01 37.33 -5.97
N ARG A 30 44.62 38.52 -6.49
CA ARG A 30 43.55 38.76 -7.50
C ARG A 30 42.09 38.24 -7.28
N GLU A 31 41.63 37.87 -6.10
CA GLU A 31 40.28 37.25 -5.93
C GLU A 31 39.07 38.07 -6.42
N ALA A 32 39.02 39.39 -6.21
CA ALA A 32 37.81 40.17 -6.56
C ALA A 32 37.53 40.25 -8.08
N ALA A 33 38.57 40.25 -8.91
CA ALA A 33 38.44 40.26 -10.37
C ALA A 33 38.20 38.86 -10.95
N LEU A 34 38.75 37.83 -10.30
CA LEU A 34 38.55 36.42 -10.67
C LEU A 34 37.10 35.99 -10.40
N HIS A 35 36.54 36.32 -9.23
CA HIS A 35 35.15 36.02 -8.90
C HIS A 35 34.14 36.67 -9.84
N LYS A 36 34.38 37.92 -10.24
CA LYS A 36 33.48 38.63 -11.16
C LYS A 36 33.43 37.97 -12.55
N ASN A 37 34.56 37.47 -13.03
CA ASN A 37 34.63 36.74 -14.30
C ASN A 37 33.96 35.36 -14.21
N LEU A 38 34.11 34.64 -13.09
CA LEU A 38 33.47 33.33 -12.89
C LEU A 38 31.94 33.43 -12.80
N ASN A 39 31.42 34.42 -12.05
CA ASN A 39 29.99 34.66 -11.97
C ASN A 39 29.39 35.03 -13.34
N SER A 40 30.13 35.77 -14.17
CA SER A 40 29.70 36.09 -15.53
C SER A 40 29.65 34.85 -16.45
N ILE A 41 30.55 33.89 -16.27
CA ILE A 41 30.52 32.62 -17.01
C ILE A 41 29.29 31.81 -16.61
N ASP A 42 28.99 31.75 -15.31
CA ASP A 42 27.83 31.02 -14.79
C ASP A 42 26.50 31.61 -15.24
N GLU A 43 26.41 32.94 -15.31
CA GLU A 43 25.23 33.63 -15.83
C GLU A 43 25.05 33.40 -17.34
N LEU A 44 26.13 33.38 -18.12
CA LEU A 44 26.09 33.05 -19.55
C LEU A 44 25.66 31.60 -19.80
N LEU A 45 26.09 30.66 -18.95
CA LEU A 45 25.68 29.26 -19.02
C LEU A 45 24.20 29.08 -18.66
N ARG A 46 23.74 29.71 -17.56
CA ARG A 46 22.33 29.67 -17.13
C ARG A 46 21.38 30.31 -18.13
N THR A 47 21.83 31.32 -18.88
CA THR A 47 21.02 32.01 -19.90
C THR A 47 21.19 31.42 -21.30
N HIS A 48 21.79 30.23 -21.43
CA HIS A 48 22.02 29.51 -22.68
C HIS A 48 22.83 30.28 -23.74
N GLN A 49 23.67 31.24 -23.33
CA GLN A 49 24.55 32.01 -24.21
C GLN A 49 25.89 31.30 -24.45
N PHE A 50 25.81 30.08 -24.99
CA PHE A 50 26.92 29.13 -25.06
C PHE A 50 28.17 29.65 -25.77
N ASN A 51 28.05 30.30 -26.93
CA ASN A 51 29.20 30.84 -27.65
C ASN A 51 29.97 31.92 -26.87
N ASN A 52 29.26 32.70 -26.04
CA ASN A 52 29.88 33.72 -25.19
C ASN A 52 30.49 33.10 -23.93
N ALA A 53 29.83 32.08 -23.36
CA ALA A 53 30.37 31.30 -22.26
C ALA A 53 31.70 30.65 -22.65
N LYS A 54 31.77 29.95 -23.79
CA LYS A 54 33.00 29.30 -24.28
C LYS A 54 34.16 30.27 -24.46
N LYS A 55 33.93 31.41 -25.12
CA LYS A 55 34.97 32.44 -25.29
C LYS A 55 35.47 32.99 -23.94
N SER A 56 34.57 33.15 -22.97
CA SER A 56 34.90 33.67 -21.65
C SER A 56 35.70 32.65 -20.84
N ILE A 57 35.33 31.38 -20.94
CA ILE A 57 36.04 30.25 -20.33
C ILE A 57 37.44 30.10 -20.94
N ASP A 58 37.56 30.08 -22.28
CA ASP A 58 38.85 29.94 -22.96
C ASP A 58 39.78 31.10 -22.62
N LYS A 59 39.24 32.32 -22.56
CA LYS A 59 39.99 33.50 -22.13
C LYS A 59 40.39 33.43 -20.66
N TYR A 60 39.55 32.85 -19.80
CA TYR A 60 39.87 32.65 -18.39
C TYR A 60 41.04 31.67 -18.24
N ILE A 61 40.97 30.52 -18.92
CA ILE A 61 42.02 29.50 -18.93
C ILE A 61 43.31 30.07 -19.50
N GLN A 62 43.26 30.81 -20.60
CA GLN A 62 44.45 31.41 -21.21
C GLN A 62 45.17 32.39 -20.26
N ASN A 63 44.41 33.16 -19.47
CA ASN A 63 44.96 34.11 -18.51
C ASN A 63 45.38 33.47 -17.18
N ASN A 64 44.80 32.32 -16.84
CA ASN A 64 45.05 31.60 -15.59
C ASN A 64 45.23 30.10 -15.87
N PRO A 65 46.29 29.72 -16.62
CA PRO A 65 46.47 28.35 -17.09
C PRO A 65 46.76 27.34 -15.97
N SER A 66 47.09 27.82 -14.78
CA SER A 66 47.29 27.03 -13.55
C SER A 66 46.08 27.04 -12.61
N HIS A 67 44.93 27.57 -13.05
CA HIS A 67 43.75 27.71 -12.21
C HIS A 67 42.65 26.73 -12.63
N MET A 68 42.39 25.74 -11.77
CA MET A 68 41.56 24.57 -12.07
C MET A 68 40.10 24.90 -12.44
N ILE A 69 39.50 25.89 -11.75
CA ILE A 69 38.11 26.30 -11.97
C ILE A 69 37.82 26.67 -13.44
N GLY A 70 38.80 27.22 -14.18
CA GLY A 70 38.61 27.54 -15.60
C GLY A 70 38.29 26.30 -16.42
N TYR A 71 39.00 25.21 -16.14
CA TYR A 71 38.84 23.94 -16.82
C TYR A 71 37.59 23.17 -16.37
N GLU A 72 37.17 23.29 -15.11
CA GLU A 72 35.87 22.79 -14.63
C GLU A 72 34.69 23.44 -15.38
N LYS A 73 34.72 24.77 -15.54
CA LYS A 73 33.69 25.49 -16.30
C LYS A 73 33.69 25.12 -17.78
N LEU A 74 34.87 24.84 -18.35
CA LEU A 74 35.00 24.35 -19.72
C LEU A 74 34.34 22.98 -19.89
N PHE A 75 34.54 22.08 -18.93
CA PHE A 75 33.94 20.77 -18.94
C PHE A 75 32.41 20.86 -18.81
N PHE A 76 31.91 21.66 -17.86
CA PHE A 76 30.46 21.90 -17.69
C PHE A 76 29.81 22.49 -18.95
N PHE A 77 30.48 23.45 -19.61
CA PHE A 77 30.01 24.05 -20.85
C PHE A 77 29.68 22.98 -21.91
N TYR A 78 30.55 21.99 -22.10
CA TYR A 78 30.33 20.94 -23.10
C TYR A 78 29.19 19.97 -22.75
N ASN A 79 28.96 19.71 -21.46
CA ASN A 79 27.85 18.85 -21.01
C ASN A 79 26.48 19.53 -21.14
N VAL A 80 26.41 20.86 -21.02
CA VAL A 80 25.14 21.61 -21.09
C VAL A 80 24.82 22.09 -22.51
N ALA A 81 25.83 22.29 -23.35
CA ALA A 81 25.64 22.82 -24.71
C ALA A 81 25.33 21.75 -25.79
N ASP A 82 25.28 20.46 -25.42
CA ASP A 82 24.95 19.32 -26.31
C ASP A 82 25.79 19.30 -27.61
N ILE A 83 27.11 19.53 -27.47
CA ILE A 83 28.07 19.65 -28.57
C ILE A 83 28.69 18.27 -28.90
N SER A 84 29.04 18.03 -30.18
CA SER A 84 29.50 16.74 -30.70
C SER A 84 30.74 16.13 -30.00
N SER A 85 30.86 14.81 -30.07
CA SER A 85 31.88 13.98 -29.39
C SER A 85 33.34 14.33 -29.73
N ASP A 86 33.61 14.85 -30.92
CA ASP A 86 34.98 15.07 -31.39
C ASP A 86 35.64 16.31 -30.76
N ASP A 87 34.88 17.39 -30.55
CA ASP A 87 35.37 18.60 -29.88
C ASP A 87 35.58 18.37 -28.38
N ILE A 88 34.74 17.53 -27.77
CA ILE A 88 34.92 17.06 -26.39
C ILE A 88 36.25 16.33 -26.24
N THR A 89 36.62 15.48 -27.21
CA THR A 89 37.82 14.64 -27.13
C THR A 89 39.13 15.45 -27.14
N LYS A 90 39.18 16.56 -27.89
CA LYS A 90 40.41 17.35 -28.07
C LYS A 90 40.70 18.29 -26.90
N ASP A 91 39.67 18.85 -26.28
CA ASP A 91 39.83 19.66 -25.07
C ASP A 91 39.89 18.78 -23.80
N LYS A 92 39.34 17.55 -23.84
CA LYS A 92 39.56 16.46 -22.85
C LYS A 92 41.03 16.08 -22.73
N GLU A 93 41.77 15.94 -23.83
CA GLU A 93 43.22 15.66 -23.78
C GLU A 93 44.03 16.78 -23.10
N LYS A 94 43.66 18.05 -23.31
CA LYS A 94 44.32 19.18 -22.63
C LYS A 94 44.04 19.22 -21.14
N TYR A 95 42.81 18.88 -20.74
CA TYR A 95 42.41 18.82 -19.34
C TYR A 95 43.13 17.69 -18.60
N LEU A 96 43.20 16.51 -19.22
CA LEU A 96 43.93 15.35 -18.70
C LEU A 96 45.43 15.63 -18.55
N ALA A 97 46.06 16.25 -19.56
CA ALA A 97 47.47 16.63 -19.50
C ALA A 97 47.78 17.66 -18.39
N TYR A 98 46.79 18.45 -17.95
CA TYR A 98 46.94 19.36 -16.82
C TYR A 98 46.86 18.64 -15.47
N ILE A 99 45.91 17.70 -15.31
CA ILE A 99 45.73 16.90 -14.08
C ILE A 99 46.96 16.02 -13.83
N ASP A 100 47.42 15.31 -14.85
CA ASP A 100 48.60 14.42 -14.77
C ASP A 100 49.87 15.18 -14.36
N LYS A 101 49.98 16.44 -14.77
CA LYS A 101 51.19 17.25 -14.56
C LYS A 101 51.22 17.95 -13.21
N ASN A 102 50.08 18.16 -12.55
CA ASN A 102 49.98 19.03 -11.38
C ASN A 102 49.54 18.35 -10.07
N LEU A 103 49.20 17.06 -10.05
CA LEU A 103 49.01 16.21 -8.85
C LEU A 103 48.68 17.00 -7.57
N LEU A 104 47.48 17.61 -7.53
CA LEU A 104 46.98 18.27 -6.33
C LEU A 104 46.09 17.26 -5.56
N PRO A 105 46.45 16.88 -4.32
CA PRO A 105 45.73 15.89 -3.51
C PRO A 105 44.23 16.18 -3.34
N ASP A 106 43.83 17.46 -3.39
CA ASP A 106 42.44 17.89 -3.21
C ASP A 106 41.54 17.60 -4.44
N SER A 107 42.12 17.17 -5.57
CA SER A 107 41.40 16.95 -6.84
C SER A 107 40.99 15.50 -7.12
N LEU A 108 41.25 14.58 -6.19
CA LEU A 108 40.94 13.16 -6.39
C LEU A 108 39.43 12.92 -6.56
N SER A 109 38.58 13.69 -5.86
CA SER A 109 37.11 13.65 -5.99
C SER A 109 36.62 13.90 -7.42
N MET A 110 37.32 14.74 -8.18
CA MET A 110 37.00 15.04 -9.59
C MET A 110 37.53 13.98 -10.56
N GLN A 111 38.60 13.26 -10.20
CA GLN A 111 39.02 12.06 -10.95
C GLN A 111 37.98 10.94 -10.83
N ILE A 112 37.16 10.94 -9.78
CA ILE A 112 36.04 10.00 -9.59
C ILE A 112 34.82 10.43 -10.41
N GLU A 113 34.53 11.73 -10.44
CA GLU A 113 33.46 12.30 -11.27
C GLU A 113 33.73 12.06 -12.77
N TYR A 114 35.02 12.09 -13.16
CA TYR A 114 35.53 11.63 -14.47
C TYR A 114 35.19 10.17 -14.79
N LEU A 115 35.16 9.27 -13.80
CA LEU A 115 34.92 7.84 -14.01
C LEU A 115 33.45 7.47 -14.02
N PHE A 116 32.66 8.06 -13.13
CA PHE A 116 31.20 7.85 -13.10
C PHE A 116 30.54 8.25 -14.42
N MET A 117 31.12 9.24 -15.11
CA MET A 117 30.65 9.74 -16.41
C MET A 117 31.20 8.95 -17.61
N THR A 118 32.29 8.17 -17.47
CA THR A 118 32.97 7.52 -18.61
C THR A 118 32.78 6.02 -18.71
N THR A 119 32.32 5.33 -17.66
CA THR A 119 32.32 3.86 -17.65
C THR A 119 31.06 3.31 -16.97
N LEU A 120 30.01 3.06 -17.75
CA LEU A 120 28.99 2.08 -17.36
C LEU A 120 29.38 0.65 -17.78
N GLU A 121 30.54 0.43 -18.41
CA GLU A 121 30.91 -0.90 -18.95
C GLU A 121 32.41 -1.29 -18.80
N ASP A 122 33.25 -0.53 -18.09
CA ASP A 122 34.70 -0.82 -18.06
C ASP A 122 35.25 -1.24 -16.69
N SER A 123 35.99 -2.35 -16.69
CA SER A 123 36.65 -2.98 -15.54
C SER A 123 37.65 -2.08 -14.79
N SER A 124 38.14 -1.02 -15.43
CA SER A 124 39.02 -0.02 -14.84
C SER A 124 38.34 0.79 -13.73
N ALA A 125 37.01 0.91 -13.77
CA ALA A 125 36.26 1.73 -12.81
C ALA A 125 36.18 1.18 -11.40
N VAL A 126 36.03 -0.14 -11.31
CA VAL A 126 35.97 -0.87 -10.04
C VAL A 126 37.27 -0.66 -9.25
N SER A 127 38.42 -0.83 -9.92
CA SER A 127 39.74 -0.69 -9.27
C SER A 127 40.02 0.71 -8.69
N ILE A 128 39.44 1.75 -9.30
CA ILE A 128 39.62 3.12 -8.83
C ILE A 128 38.66 3.41 -7.69
N LEU A 129 37.41 2.96 -7.78
CA LEU A 129 36.45 3.02 -6.67
C LEU A 129 37.01 2.29 -5.43
N ASP A 130 37.61 1.11 -5.60
CA ASP A 130 38.27 0.38 -4.51
C ASP A 130 39.40 1.21 -3.89
N THR A 131 40.23 1.85 -4.72
CA THR A 131 41.32 2.73 -4.26
C THR A 131 40.78 3.94 -3.48
N LEU A 132 39.63 4.47 -3.87
CA LEU A 132 38.99 5.61 -3.23
C LEU A 132 38.36 5.25 -1.90
N ILE A 133 37.68 4.11 -1.84
CA ILE A 133 37.12 3.58 -0.61
C ILE A 133 38.24 3.30 0.39
N GLN A 134 39.34 2.68 -0.06
CA GLN A 134 40.48 2.36 0.81
C GLN A 134 41.19 3.60 1.36
N ASN A 135 41.38 4.64 0.55
CA ASN A 135 42.17 5.81 0.96
C ASN A 135 41.33 6.97 1.50
N TYR A 136 40.05 7.07 1.11
CA TYR A 136 39.17 8.21 1.41
C TYR A 136 37.71 7.77 1.69
N PRO A 137 37.46 6.93 2.71
CA PRO A 137 36.15 6.33 2.97
C PRO A 137 35.04 7.32 3.35
N THR A 138 35.38 8.59 3.62
CA THR A 138 34.44 9.65 4.06
C THR A 138 34.22 10.76 3.02
N CYS A 139 34.82 10.66 1.83
CA CYS A 139 34.59 11.66 0.78
C CYS A 139 33.14 11.60 0.26
N SER A 140 32.70 12.63 -0.46
CA SER A 140 31.31 12.70 -0.96
C SER A 140 30.95 11.50 -1.85
N VAL A 141 31.85 11.07 -2.73
CA VAL A 141 31.56 9.99 -3.68
C VAL A 141 31.46 8.63 -3.00
N THR A 142 32.38 8.30 -2.09
CA THR A 142 32.30 7.05 -1.30
C THR A 142 31.06 7.05 -0.42
N THR A 143 30.69 8.22 0.11
CA THR A 143 29.50 8.42 0.91
C THR A 143 28.19 8.28 0.12
N ASP A 144 28.14 8.79 -1.11
CA ASP A 144 26.95 8.69 -1.96
C ASP A 144 26.78 7.26 -2.47
N ASN A 145 27.87 6.57 -2.81
CA ASN A 145 27.79 5.15 -3.16
C ASN A 145 27.36 4.28 -1.96
N ALA A 146 27.92 4.54 -0.78
CA ALA A 146 27.52 3.86 0.45
C ALA A 146 26.04 4.11 0.80
N LYS A 147 25.53 5.32 0.49
CA LYS A 147 24.11 5.66 0.62
C LYS A 147 23.25 4.77 -0.27
N GLU A 148 23.57 4.70 -1.56
CA GLU A 148 22.79 3.93 -2.54
C GLU A 148 22.70 2.46 -2.15
N GLN A 149 23.82 1.82 -1.80
CA GLN A 149 23.85 0.43 -1.36
C GLN A 149 22.97 0.18 -0.12
N ILE A 150 23.01 1.10 0.86
CA ILE A 150 22.19 0.96 2.07
C ILE A 150 20.70 1.04 1.80
N PHE A 151 20.27 1.86 0.83
CA PHE A 151 18.86 1.90 0.44
C PHE A 151 18.43 0.63 -0.31
N ASP A 152 19.32 0.02 -1.10
CA ASP A 152 19.06 -1.28 -1.72
C ASP A 152 18.88 -2.37 -0.64
N TYR A 153 19.73 -2.39 0.39
CA TYR A 153 19.60 -3.35 1.49
C TYR A 153 18.31 -3.15 2.29
N ALA A 154 17.83 -1.91 2.44
CA ALA A 154 16.59 -1.62 3.19
C ALA A 154 15.34 -2.27 2.57
N VAL A 155 15.35 -2.54 1.26
CA VAL A 155 14.22 -3.17 0.54
C VAL A 155 14.41 -4.66 0.27
N MET A 156 15.58 -5.23 0.62
CA MET A 156 15.84 -6.67 0.48
C MET A 156 15.00 -7.49 1.47
N ARG A 157 14.32 -8.52 0.94
CA ARG A 157 13.44 -9.42 1.69
C ARG A 157 14.12 -10.65 2.29
N ASP A 158 15.26 -11.05 1.74
CA ASP A 158 16.01 -12.22 2.23
C ASP A 158 17.08 -11.78 3.22
N ASP A 159 16.85 -12.05 4.50
CA ASP A 159 17.75 -11.66 5.58
C ASP A 159 19.10 -12.39 5.53
N SER A 160 19.15 -13.60 4.97
CA SER A 160 20.40 -14.38 4.84
C SER A 160 21.34 -13.75 3.83
N VAL A 161 20.79 -13.26 2.71
CA VAL A 161 21.53 -12.51 1.69
C VAL A 161 21.89 -11.14 2.23
N ARG A 162 20.91 -10.41 2.80
CA ARG A 162 21.13 -9.06 3.31
C ARG A 162 22.21 -9.02 4.40
N ALA A 163 22.23 -9.99 5.31
CA ALA A 163 23.27 -10.06 6.35
C ALA A 163 24.68 -10.19 5.75
N LYS A 164 24.85 -11.04 4.75
CA LYS A 164 26.15 -11.24 4.08
C LYS A 164 26.60 -9.97 3.34
N GLU A 165 25.70 -9.34 2.60
CA GLU A 165 25.98 -8.09 1.88
C GLU A 165 26.34 -6.96 2.86
N LEU A 166 25.67 -6.89 4.02
CA LEU A 166 25.98 -5.92 5.07
C LEU A 166 27.33 -6.19 5.76
N GLU A 167 27.71 -7.47 5.96
CA GLU A 167 29.06 -7.82 6.44
C GLU A 167 30.13 -7.31 5.46
N GLU A 168 29.93 -7.52 4.16
CA GLU A 168 30.83 -7.03 3.12
C GLU A 168 30.85 -5.49 3.08
N PHE A 169 29.68 -4.85 3.13
CA PHE A 169 29.56 -3.39 3.22
C PHE A 169 30.37 -2.80 4.38
N LEU A 170 30.31 -3.42 5.57
CA LEU A 170 31.01 -2.94 6.76
C LEU A 170 32.53 -3.10 6.68
N ILE A 171 33.01 -4.07 5.87
CA ILE A 171 34.43 -4.23 5.55
C ILE A 171 34.88 -3.16 4.56
N ILE A 172 34.05 -2.87 3.56
CA ILE A 172 34.31 -1.89 2.50
C ILE A 172 34.25 -0.46 3.06
N TYR A 173 33.25 -0.14 3.87
CA TYR A 173 32.99 1.19 4.42
C TYR A 173 33.09 1.22 5.96
N PRO A 174 34.27 0.99 6.56
CA PRO A 174 34.40 0.87 8.00
C PRO A 174 34.08 2.19 8.72
N ASP A 175 34.61 3.33 8.25
CA ASP A 175 34.51 4.64 8.91
C ASP A 175 33.61 5.63 8.13
N ASN A 176 32.53 5.15 7.51
CA ASN A 176 31.61 6.00 6.74
C ASN A 176 30.42 6.48 7.60
N LYS A 177 29.80 7.59 7.20
CA LYS A 177 28.62 8.14 7.90
C LYS A 177 27.40 7.22 7.87
N TRP A 178 27.30 6.29 6.91
CA TRP A 178 26.19 5.33 6.80
C TRP A 178 26.44 4.02 7.57
N THR A 179 27.66 3.79 8.05
CA THR A 179 28.05 2.59 8.79
C THR A 179 27.16 2.31 10.02
N PRO A 180 26.73 3.30 10.83
CA PRO A 180 25.80 3.03 11.93
C PRO A 180 24.47 2.42 11.48
N LEU A 181 23.93 2.85 10.34
CA LEU A 181 22.68 2.29 9.80
C LEU A 181 22.88 0.85 9.31
N ALA A 182 24.01 0.56 8.66
CA ALA A 182 24.38 -0.79 8.25
C ALA A 182 24.43 -1.76 9.43
N TRP A 183 25.04 -1.35 10.55
CA TRP A 183 25.06 -2.16 11.79
C TRP A 183 23.65 -2.44 12.32
N ARG A 184 22.74 -1.47 12.29
CA ARG A 184 21.35 -1.68 12.74
C ARG A 184 20.61 -2.68 11.86
N TYR A 185 20.77 -2.61 10.55
CA TYR A 185 20.18 -3.60 9.64
C TYR A 185 20.82 -4.98 9.79
N LEU A 186 22.10 -5.05 10.11
CA LEU A 186 22.79 -6.32 10.35
C LEU A 186 22.27 -6.99 11.63
N LEU A 187 22.16 -6.23 12.73
CA LEU A 187 21.54 -6.70 13.97
C LEU A 187 20.11 -7.20 13.72
N TYR A 188 19.31 -6.45 12.96
CA TYR A 188 17.95 -6.84 12.61
C TYR A 188 17.89 -8.13 11.79
N SER A 189 18.82 -8.29 10.83
CA SER A 189 18.89 -9.51 10.01
C SER A 189 19.27 -10.73 10.86
N TYR A 190 20.23 -10.60 11.79
CA TYR A 190 20.59 -11.72 12.67
C TYR A 190 19.51 -12.10 13.68
N ASP A 191 18.75 -11.12 14.17
CA ASP A 191 17.61 -11.38 15.04
C ASP A 191 16.51 -12.15 14.30
N ASN A 192 16.15 -11.73 13.08
CA ASN A 192 15.17 -12.45 12.24
C ASN A 192 15.62 -13.86 11.83
N LEU A 193 16.93 -14.05 11.61
CA LEU A 193 17.51 -15.36 11.30
C LEU A 193 17.67 -16.27 12.53
N GLU A 194 17.36 -15.77 13.72
CA GLU A 194 17.55 -16.46 15.00
C GLU A 194 19.02 -16.92 15.24
N ASP A 195 20.01 -16.21 14.68
CA ASP A 195 21.44 -16.49 14.87
C ASP A 195 21.99 -15.73 16.08
N GLU A 196 21.73 -16.27 17.28
CA GLU A 196 22.16 -15.68 18.55
C GLU A 196 23.68 -15.50 18.67
N THR A 197 24.49 -16.37 18.04
CA THR A 197 25.95 -16.28 18.14
C THR A 197 26.46 -15.06 17.38
N LYS A 198 25.99 -14.89 16.14
CA LYS A 198 26.34 -13.72 15.34
C LYS A 198 25.75 -12.45 15.93
N LEU A 199 24.51 -12.49 16.42
CA LEU A 199 23.88 -11.35 17.06
C LEU A 199 24.70 -10.87 18.28
N ASP A 200 25.05 -11.76 19.21
CA ASP A 200 25.82 -11.40 20.41
C ASP A 200 27.20 -10.83 20.06
N SER A 201 27.90 -11.43 19.08
CA SER A 201 29.19 -10.90 18.63
C SER A 201 29.05 -9.50 18.01
N THR A 202 27.98 -9.27 17.23
CA THR A 202 27.69 -8.00 16.59
C THR A 202 27.32 -6.92 17.61
N LEU A 203 26.50 -7.26 18.62
CA LEU A 203 26.15 -6.35 19.72
C LEU A 203 27.41 -5.87 20.45
N ASN A 204 28.33 -6.77 20.79
CA ASN A 204 29.59 -6.41 21.46
C ASN A 204 30.45 -5.47 20.60
N ILE A 205 30.52 -5.70 19.28
CA ILE A 205 31.25 -4.80 18.36
C ILE A 205 30.61 -3.42 18.33
N VAL A 206 29.28 -3.36 18.22
CA VAL A 206 28.52 -2.11 18.20
C VAL A 206 28.71 -1.32 19.50
N GLU A 207 28.64 -1.99 20.66
CA GLU A 207 28.87 -1.36 21.97
C GLU A 207 30.26 -0.73 22.08
N LEU A 208 31.29 -1.44 21.61
CA LEU A 208 32.67 -0.95 21.64
C LEU A 208 32.90 0.21 20.67
N ARG A 209 32.25 0.17 19.50
CA ARG A 209 32.43 1.14 18.43
C ARG A 209 31.65 2.43 18.67
N TYR A 210 30.46 2.33 19.27
CA TYR A 210 29.53 3.44 19.46
C TYR A 210 29.12 3.64 20.94
N PRO A 211 30.09 3.78 21.87
CA PRO A 211 29.80 3.79 23.30
C PRO A 211 28.97 5.01 23.76
N ASN A 212 28.93 6.07 22.96
CA ASN A 212 28.23 7.33 23.26
C ASN A 212 27.20 7.73 22.18
N ASP A 213 26.92 6.85 21.21
CA ASP A 213 25.91 7.15 20.18
C ASP A 213 24.52 6.79 20.71
N SER A 214 23.67 7.79 20.86
CA SER A 214 22.35 7.64 21.47
C SER A 214 21.45 6.65 20.71
N ARG A 215 21.48 6.66 19.38
CA ARG A 215 20.62 5.81 18.54
C ARG A 215 21.08 4.36 18.60
N MET A 216 22.40 4.14 18.58
CA MET A 216 22.97 2.80 18.69
C MET A 216 22.76 2.23 20.09
N LEU A 217 22.98 3.01 21.15
CA LEU A 217 22.70 2.60 22.51
C LEU A 217 21.22 2.21 22.70
N ASN A 218 20.29 3.01 22.18
CA ASN A 218 18.87 2.67 22.22
C ASN A 218 18.56 1.39 21.43
N THR A 219 19.17 1.22 20.25
CA THR A 219 19.01 -0.01 19.46
C THR A 219 19.49 -1.25 20.23
N VAL A 220 20.68 -1.18 20.84
CA VAL A 220 21.23 -2.28 21.66
C VAL A 220 20.35 -2.54 22.89
N ALA A 221 19.83 -1.48 23.54
CA ALA A 221 18.91 -1.62 24.66
C ALA A 221 17.65 -2.43 24.28
N ARG A 222 17.09 -2.23 23.07
CA ARG A 222 15.94 -3.01 22.58
C ARG A 222 16.24 -4.50 22.51
N TYR A 223 17.40 -4.88 21.95
CA TYR A 223 17.80 -6.30 21.87
C TYR A 223 18.00 -6.94 23.24
N TYR A 224 18.58 -6.18 24.18
CA TYR A 224 18.77 -6.66 25.54
C TYR A 224 17.48 -6.71 26.37
N LEU A 225 16.54 -5.80 26.13
CA LEU A 225 15.18 -5.85 26.67
C LEU A 225 14.47 -7.14 26.27
N ASP A 226 14.41 -7.42 24.96
CA ASP A 226 13.72 -8.59 24.43
C ASP A 226 14.32 -9.92 24.99
N ARG A 227 15.60 -9.90 25.37
CA ARG A 227 16.35 -11.05 25.95
C ARG A 227 16.49 -11.00 27.48
N LYS A 228 15.97 -9.96 28.15
CA LYS A 228 16.12 -9.71 29.60
C LYS A 228 17.58 -9.76 30.11
N ARG A 229 18.53 -9.22 29.34
CA ARG A 229 19.96 -9.18 29.66
C ARG A 229 20.41 -7.74 29.94
N LYS A 230 21.45 -7.56 30.76
CA LYS A 230 22.09 -6.25 31.04
C LYS A 230 21.10 -5.10 31.36
N LEU A 231 19.93 -5.39 31.95
CA LEU A 231 18.84 -4.42 32.12
C LEU A 231 19.27 -3.18 32.94
N SER A 232 19.89 -3.40 34.11
CA SER A 232 20.36 -2.31 34.96
C SER A 232 21.47 -1.48 34.31
N GLU A 233 22.37 -2.11 33.53
CA GLU A 233 23.44 -1.38 32.83
C GLU A 233 22.85 -0.46 31.76
N TYR A 234 21.85 -0.95 31.02
CA TYR A 234 21.20 -0.17 29.98
C TYR A 234 20.18 0.83 30.51
N GLU A 235 19.60 0.61 31.69
CA GLU A 235 18.84 1.64 32.39
C GLU A 235 19.71 2.88 32.62
N ASP A 236 20.91 2.72 33.19
CA ASP A 236 21.82 3.83 33.48
C ASP A 236 22.26 4.56 32.19
N LYS A 237 22.59 3.81 31.13
CA LYS A 237 22.99 4.39 29.84
C LYS A 237 21.87 5.17 29.17
N ILE A 238 20.66 4.61 29.11
CA ILE A 238 19.51 5.26 28.46
C ILE A 238 19.04 6.46 29.28
N ARG A 239 19.12 6.40 30.61
CA ARG A 239 18.83 7.54 31.49
C ARG A 239 19.79 8.69 31.24
N ALA A 240 21.10 8.44 31.28
CA ALA A 240 22.12 9.47 31.03
C ALA A 240 21.95 10.14 29.65
N MET A 241 21.56 9.35 28.65
CA MET A 241 21.26 9.83 27.31
C MET A 241 19.99 10.71 27.26
N THR A 242 18.93 10.29 27.95
CA THR A 242 17.68 11.05 28.04
C THR A 242 17.91 12.40 28.73
N ASP A 243 18.65 12.40 29.84
CA ASP A 243 19.03 13.62 30.58
C ASP A 243 19.89 14.58 29.72
N SER A 244 20.80 14.02 28.92
CA SER A 244 21.64 14.79 28.00
C SER A 244 20.81 15.50 26.92
N LEU A 245 19.84 14.81 26.32
CA LEU A 245 18.92 15.40 25.34
C LEU A 245 17.97 16.43 25.96
N ASP A 246 17.67 16.30 27.26
CA ASP A 246 16.79 17.24 27.93
C ASP A 246 17.44 18.62 28.16
N ASN A 247 18.76 18.73 28.04
CA ASN A 247 19.50 19.98 28.22
C ASN A 247 19.37 20.95 27.03
N ALA A 248 19.37 22.26 27.33
CA ALA A 248 19.12 23.36 26.38
C ALA A 248 20.21 23.55 25.30
N ASP A 249 21.41 23.01 25.50
CA ASP A 249 22.57 23.13 24.59
C ASP A 249 22.69 21.98 23.58
N TRP A 250 21.56 21.34 23.26
CA TRP A 250 21.51 20.16 22.40
C TRP A 250 22.07 20.41 20.98
N ASP A 251 23.06 19.62 20.58
CA ASP A 251 23.77 19.74 19.30
C ASP A 251 23.01 19.08 18.13
N LYS A 252 22.63 19.91 17.15
CA LYS A 252 21.91 19.52 15.92
C LYS A 252 22.81 18.87 14.85
N SER A 253 24.12 18.80 15.06
CA SER A 253 25.09 18.38 14.03
C SER A 253 25.02 16.91 13.62
N HIS A 254 24.28 16.06 14.36
CA HIS A 254 24.20 14.61 14.15
C HIS A 254 22.98 14.19 13.31
N TYR A 255 22.35 15.11 12.57
CA TYR A 255 21.09 14.87 11.85
C TYR A 255 21.31 14.43 10.41
N PHE A 256 20.71 13.30 10.03
CA PHE A 256 20.55 12.89 8.63
C PHE A 256 19.08 13.09 8.22
N PHE A 257 18.87 13.29 6.92
CA PHE A 257 17.58 13.61 6.28
C PHE A 257 16.36 12.88 6.89
N GLY A 258 15.31 13.65 7.23
CA GLY A 258 14.01 13.13 7.67
C GLY A 258 13.88 12.83 9.17
N ASP A 259 14.85 13.23 10.00
CA ASP A 259 14.87 12.88 11.42
C ASP A 259 13.69 13.47 12.22
N LYS A 260 13.15 12.58 13.07
CA LYS A 260 12.20 12.83 14.15
C LYS A 260 12.59 14.07 14.98
N SER A 261 11.60 14.87 15.39
CA SER A 261 11.85 16.02 16.27
C SER A 261 12.53 15.59 17.59
N ARG A 262 13.18 16.52 18.30
CA ARG A 262 13.78 16.27 19.62
C ARG A 262 12.78 15.57 20.56
N GLU A 263 11.53 16.02 20.55
CA GLU A 263 10.46 15.47 21.37
C GLU A 263 10.12 14.02 21.01
N GLU A 264 10.04 13.69 19.72
CA GLU A 264 9.83 12.32 19.27
C GLU A 264 10.98 11.36 19.67
N GLN A 265 12.22 11.86 19.69
CA GLN A 265 13.38 11.09 20.15
C GLN A 265 13.34 10.88 21.66
N LEU A 266 13.05 11.93 22.43
CA LEU A 266 12.86 11.84 23.87
C LEU A 266 11.74 10.84 24.21
N ALA A 267 10.61 10.88 23.49
CA ALA A 267 9.53 9.91 23.67
C ALA A 267 10.00 8.47 23.43
N THR A 268 10.78 8.24 22.36
CA THR A 268 11.35 6.92 22.05
C THR A 268 12.28 6.39 23.16
N TYR A 269 13.10 7.27 23.74
CA TYR A 269 14.06 6.89 24.78
C TYR A 269 13.39 6.73 26.14
N ARG A 270 12.46 7.61 26.50
CA ARG A 270 11.61 7.49 27.69
C ARG A 270 10.81 6.19 27.66
N PHE A 271 10.26 5.81 26.51
CA PHE A 271 9.59 4.52 26.36
C PHE A 271 10.53 3.33 26.62
N THR A 272 11.72 3.35 26.01
CA THR A 272 12.72 2.28 26.22
C THR A 272 13.18 2.21 27.68
N LEU A 273 13.36 3.36 28.34
CA LEU A 273 13.66 3.44 29.77
C LEU A 273 12.52 2.89 30.63
N ALA A 274 11.28 3.24 30.31
CA ALA A 274 10.11 2.74 31.02
C ALA A 274 9.97 1.21 30.91
N GLU A 275 10.27 0.61 29.74
CA GLU A 275 10.30 -0.85 29.61
C GLU A 275 11.43 -1.49 30.44
N LEU A 276 12.62 -0.88 30.48
CA LEU A 276 13.73 -1.37 31.31
C LEU A 276 13.37 -1.35 32.80
N LEU A 277 12.69 -0.29 33.24
CA LEU A 277 12.19 -0.15 34.60
C LEU A 277 11.08 -1.17 34.89
N PHE A 278 10.15 -1.37 33.95
CA PHE A 278 9.07 -2.34 34.05
C PHE A 278 9.60 -3.76 34.26
N GLU A 279 10.55 -4.21 33.43
CA GLU A 279 11.15 -5.55 33.52
C GLU A 279 11.97 -5.76 34.81
N GLN A 280 12.33 -4.68 35.49
CA GLN A 280 12.97 -4.68 36.81
C GLN A 280 11.99 -4.50 37.97
N ASN A 281 10.68 -4.54 37.70
CA ASN A 281 9.58 -4.32 38.66
C ASN A 281 9.58 -2.93 39.32
N LYS A 282 10.14 -1.92 38.65
CA LYS A 282 10.13 -0.51 39.09
C LYS A 282 8.95 0.25 38.47
N TYR A 283 7.73 -0.24 38.72
CA TYR A 283 6.52 0.21 38.02
C TYR A 283 6.17 1.68 38.22
N ASP A 284 6.26 2.19 39.45
CA ASP A 284 5.94 3.60 39.76
C ASP A 284 6.87 4.56 39.00
N GLU A 285 8.14 4.19 38.88
CA GLU A 285 9.13 4.98 38.15
C GLU A 285 8.89 4.90 36.64
N ALA A 286 8.58 3.70 36.11
CA ALA A 286 8.23 3.52 34.71
C ALA A 286 7.01 4.38 34.32
N LEU A 287 5.95 4.36 35.14
CA LEU A 287 4.74 5.14 34.92
C LEU A 287 5.01 6.64 34.97
N LYS A 288 5.88 7.09 35.90
CA LYS A 288 6.31 8.50 35.94
C LYS A 288 6.98 8.92 34.65
N ILE A 289 7.92 8.12 34.12
CA ILE A 289 8.62 8.42 32.86
C ILE A 289 7.65 8.46 31.67
N LEU A 290 6.66 7.56 31.62
CA LEU A 290 5.64 7.55 30.56
C LEU A 290 4.76 8.80 30.61
N ASN A 291 4.39 9.26 31.80
CA ASN A 291 3.57 10.46 31.99
C ASN A 291 4.30 11.78 31.68
N GLU A 292 5.63 11.75 31.55
CA GLU A 292 6.42 12.91 31.11
C GLU A 292 6.44 13.06 29.57
N ILE A 293 5.94 12.07 28.82
CA ILE A 293 5.85 12.13 27.36
C ILE A 293 4.67 13.05 26.97
N PRO A 294 4.88 14.09 26.13
CA PRO A 294 3.80 14.95 25.68
C PRO A 294 2.69 14.15 24.96
N GLU A 295 1.43 14.58 25.13
CA GLU A 295 0.26 13.86 24.61
C GLU A 295 0.34 13.67 23.09
N GLU A 296 0.83 14.66 22.35
CA GLU A 296 1.04 14.62 20.90
C GLU A 296 2.11 13.62 20.44
N GLN A 297 2.92 13.09 21.36
CA GLN A 297 3.96 12.08 21.09
C GLN A 297 3.57 10.67 21.55
N LEU A 298 2.40 10.51 22.19
CA LEU A 298 1.94 9.21 22.64
C LEU A 298 1.45 8.36 21.47
N LEU A 299 2.17 7.26 21.25
CA LEU A 299 1.82 6.13 20.37
C LEU A 299 1.23 4.94 21.14
N ALA A 300 0.62 3.99 20.43
CA ALA A 300 -0.02 2.79 20.99
C ALA A 300 0.85 2.02 22.00
N GLN A 301 2.15 1.92 21.73
CA GLN A 301 3.12 1.25 22.62
C GLN A 301 3.18 1.83 24.03
N HIS A 302 3.02 3.15 24.19
CA HIS A 302 3.04 3.81 25.49
C HIS A 302 1.77 3.48 26.27
N PHE A 303 0.62 3.58 25.60
CA PHE A 303 -0.68 3.21 26.19
C PHE A 303 -0.73 1.73 26.60
N TYR A 304 -0.16 0.85 25.78
CA TYR A 304 -0.01 -0.57 26.12
C TYR A 304 0.79 -0.75 27.41
N LEU A 305 1.94 -0.09 27.55
CA LEU A 305 2.79 -0.26 28.74
C LEU A 305 2.16 0.38 29.99
N ILE A 306 1.50 1.53 29.86
CA ILE A 306 0.72 2.16 30.95
C ILE A 306 -0.36 1.18 31.41
N GLY A 307 -1.18 0.67 30.49
CA GLY A 307 -2.24 -0.27 30.81
C GLY A 307 -1.72 -1.53 31.47
N LYS A 308 -0.59 -2.08 31.00
CA LYS A 308 0.06 -3.24 31.62
C LYS A 308 0.57 -2.97 33.04
N ILE A 309 1.09 -1.77 33.30
CA ILE A 309 1.48 -1.33 34.66
C ILE A 309 0.24 -1.28 35.57
N GLU A 310 -0.84 -0.67 35.09
CA GLU A 310 -2.09 -0.53 35.85
C GLU A 310 -2.74 -1.88 36.15
N MET A 311 -2.69 -2.85 35.22
CA MET A 311 -3.11 -4.24 35.49
C MET A 311 -2.29 -4.85 36.63
N THR A 312 -0.97 -4.63 36.62
CA THR A 312 -0.08 -5.14 37.68
C THR A 312 -0.40 -4.52 39.05
N ALA A 313 -0.99 -3.33 39.05
CA ALA A 313 -1.44 -2.61 40.23
C ALA A 313 -2.92 -2.88 40.60
N GLU A 314 -3.59 -3.84 39.95
CA GLU A 314 -5.02 -4.15 40.14
C GLU A 314 -5.96 -2.94 39.88
N GLN A 315 -5.59 -2.08 38.92
CA GLN A 315 -6.35 -0.90 38.50
C GLN A 315 -7.10 -1.14 37.19
N ASP A 316 -7.92 -2.19 37.16
CA ASP A 316 -8.53 -2.76 35.94
C ASP A 316 -9.28 -1.74 35.06
N ALA A 317 -9.99 -0.79 35.66
CA ALA A 317 -10.71 0.24 34.91
C ALA A 317 -9.78 1.19 34.16
N ALA A 318 -8.70 1.63 34.80
CA ALA A 318 -7.69 2.49 34.16
C ALA A 318 -6.92 1.70 33.10
N ALA A 319 -6.55 0.46 33.44
CA ALA A 319 -5.88 -0.45 32.52
C ALA A 319 -6.68 -0.68 31.25
N PHE A 320 -7.99 -0.92 31.38
CA PHE A 320 -8.91 -1.07 30.26
C PHE A 320 -8.88 0.16 29.34
N ASP A 321 -9.02 1.37 29.91
CA ASP A 321 -9.02 2.61 29.13
C ASP A 321 -7.73 2.80 28.34
N HIS A 322 -6.56 2.52 28.94
CA HIS A 322 -5.28 2.66 28.27
C HIS A 322 -5.00 1.55 27.25
N LEU A 323 -5.29 0.29 27.57
CA LEU A 323 -5.13 -0.81 26.61
C LEU A 323 -6.06 -0.63 25.40
N LEU A 324 -7.27 -0.14 25.63
CA LEU A 324 -8.21 0.16 24.56
C LEU A 324 -7.71 1.29 23.65
N LYS A 325 -7.16 2.38 24.23
CA LYS A 325 -6.48 3.42 23.43
C LYS A 325 -5.33 2.86 22.61
N ALA A 326 -4.57 1.90 23.15
CA ALA A 326 -3.49 1.25 22.42
C ALA A 326 -4.01 0.48 21.20
N VAL A 327 -5.10 -0.29 21.37
CA VAL A 327 -5.71 -1.05 20.27
C VAL A 327 -6.25 -0.12 19.19
N ILE A 328 -7.00 0.92 19.58
CA ILE A 328 -7.64 1.82 18.62
C ILE A 328 -6.61 2.65 17.86
N MET A 329 -5.56 3.12 18.54
CA MET A 329 -4.50 3.90 17.90
C MET A 329 -3.75 3.08 16.84
N GLY A 330 -3.64 1.76 17.05
CA GLY A 330 -2.89 0.87 16.18
C GLY A 330 -1.38 1.15 16.21
N ASP A 331 -0.60 0.20 15.69
CA ASP A 331 0.83 0.41 15.47
C ASP A 331 1.27 -0.15 14.12
N GLU A 332 2.10 0.60 13.40
CA GLU A 332 2.51 0.30 12.01
C GLU A 332 3.16 -1.08 11.84
N ARG A 333 3.72 -1.64 12.91
CA ARG A 333 4.40 -2.94 12.91
C ARG A 333 3.56 -4.05 13.53
N ASN A 334 2.34 -3.75 13.96
CA ASN A 334 1.42 -4.66 14.62
C ASN A 334 2.06 -5.46 15.79
N LYS A 335 2.98 -4.84 16.54
CA LYS A 335 3.72 -5.45 17.66
C LYS A 335 2.99 -5.28 18.99
N TRP A 336 2.33 -4.13 19.19
CA TRP A 336 1.75 -3.75 20.49
C TRP A 336 0.24 -3.89 20.51
N THR A 337 -0.41 -3.62 19.37
CA THR A 337 -1.85 -3.73 19.18
C THR A 337 -2.37 -5.13 19.56
N PRO A 338 -1.80 -6.25 19.07
CA PRO A 338 -2.29 -7.58 19.44
C PRO A 338 -2.03 -7.93 20.91
N LYS A 339 -0.97 -7.37 21.50
CA LYS A 339 -0.66 -7.58 22.93
C LYS A 339 -1.64 -6.83 23.81
N ALA A 340 -2.00 -5.60 23.44
CA ALA A 340 -3.02 -4.83 24.13
C ALA A 340 -4.39 -5.51 24.03
N ASP A 341 -4.75 -5.99 22.83
CA ASP A 341 -5.99 -6.76 22.62
C ASP A 341 -6.04 -8.04 23.47
N SER A 342 -4.94 -8.79 23.53
CA SER A 342 -4.84 -9.96 24.42
C SER A 342 -5.08 -9.60 25.89
N LEU A 343 -4.49 -8.51 26.38
CA LEU A 343 -4.68 -8.07 27.76
C LEU A 343 -6.09 -7.54 28.04
N LEU A 344 -6.75 -6.92 27.06
CA LEU A 344 -8.16 -6.54 27.18
C LEU A 344 -9.06 -7.76 27.33
N ASN A 345 -8.80 -8.82 26.56
CA ASN A 345 -9.52 -10.08 26.69
C ASN A 345 -9.31 -10.71 28.08
N GLU A 346 -8.11 -10.60 28.66
CA GLU A 346 -7.83 -11.07 30.03
C GLU A 346 -8.58 -10.25 31.10
N LEU A 347 -8.69 -8.92 30.94
CA LEU A 347 -9.40 -8.05 31.89
C LEU A 347 -10.91 -8.26 31.86
N TYR A 348 -11.46 -8.61 30.70
CA TYR A 348 -12.90 -8.77 30.51
C TYR A 348 -13.19 -9.97 29.59
N ASP A 349 -13.21 -11.16 30.19
CA ASP A 349 -13.74 -12.40 29.57
C ASP A 349 -15.22 -12.23 29.11
N ASP A 350 -15.92 -11.24 29.68
CA ASP A 350 -17.36 -11.03 29.51
C ASP A 350 -17.64 -9.63 28.94
N LEU A 351 -17.35 -9.45 27.65
CA LEU A 351 -18.08 -8.48 26.80
C LEU A 351 -19.55 -8.92 26.58
N SER A 352 -20.17 -9.56 27.59
CA SER A 352 -21.44 -10.32 27.52
C SER A 352 -22.67 -9.48 27.19
N ASP A 353 -22.57 -8.16 27.22
CA ASP A 353 -23.57 -7.26 26.64
C ASP A 353 -23.26 -6.94 25.15
N GLY A 354 -22.61 -7.87 24.46
CA GLY A 354 -22.21 -7.79 23.05
C GLY A 354 -21.25 -6.62 22.75
N GLY A 355 -20.39 -6.24 23.69
CA GLY A 355 -19.47 -5.11 23.48
C GLY A 355 -20.18 -3.75 23.34
N LYS A 356 -21.35 -3.55 23.96
CA LYS A 356 -22.05 -2.25 23.95
C LYS A 356 -21.25 -1.14 24.63
N ALA A 357 -20.63 -1.41 25.77
CA ALA A 357 -19.72 -0.47 26.44
C ALA A 357 -18.47 -0.19 25.58
N PHE A 358 -17.91 -1.22 24.95
CA PHE A 358 -16.82 -1.12 23.97
C PHE A 358 -17.21 -0.22 22.79
N ARG A 359 -18.35 -0.46 22.15
CA ARG A 359 -18.89 0.36 21.05
C ARG A 359 -19.17 1.79 21.49
N GLN A 360 -19.73 2.00 22.68
CA GLN A 360 -19.95 3.34 23.23
C GLN A 360 -18.64 4.09 23.45
N PHE A 361 -17.61 3.43 24.01
CA PHE A 361 -16.29 4.04 24.13
C PHE A 361 -15.67 4.34 22.76
N VAL A 362 -15.66 3.38 21.82
CA VAL A 362 -15.12 3.58 20.46
C VAL A 362 -15.82 4.76 19.79
N ASN A 363 -17.15 4.86 19.90
CA ASN A 363 -17.90 5.98 19.32
C ASN A 363 -17.54 7.31 19.99
N VAL A 364 -17.41 7.36 21.31
CA VAL A 364 -17.01 8.57 22.05
C VAL A 364 -15.57 8.97 21.72
N TRP A 365 -14.64 8.01 21.71
CA TRP A 365 -13.23 8.23 21.39
C TRP A 365 -13.04 8.69 19.95
N ALA A 366 -13.70 8.01 18.99
CA ALA A 366 -13.67 8.35 17.57
C ALA A 366 -14.45 9.64 17.27
N LYS A 367 -15.16 10.19 18.27
CA LYS A 367 -16.14 11.28 18.09
C LYS A 367 -17.14 10.95 16.98
N TYR A 368 -17.47 9.67 16.85
CA TYR A 368 -18.41 9.17 15.86
C TYR A 368 -19.81 9.62 16.26
N ASN A 369 -20.36 10.56 15.49
CA ASN A 369 -21.68 11.15 15.72
C ASN A 369 -22.70 10.73 14.63
N GLU A 370 -22.35 9.71 13.85
CA GLU A 370 -23.12 9.20 12.70
C GLU A 370 -24.10 8.08 13.14
N PRO A 371 -24.97 7.57 12.25
CA PRO A 371 -26.03 6.62 12.61
C PRO A 371 -25.51 5.34 13.27
N LEU A 372 -26.15 4.95 14.36
CA LEU A 372 -25.93 3.66 15.02
C LEU A 372 -27.01 2.68 14.57
N PHE A 373 -26.59 1.60 13.91
CA PHE A 373 -27.48 0.52 13.55
C PHE A 373 -27.84 -0.31 14.80
N THR A 374 -29.13 -0.61 14.96
CA THR A 374 -29.65 -1.52 15.98
C THR A 374 -30.39 -2.66 15.30
N ASP A 375 -30.25 -3.87 15.83
CA ASP A 375 -31.02 -5.02 15.35
C ASP A 375 -32.51 -4.82 15.67
N VAL A 376 -33.33 -4.80 14.62
CA VAL A 376 -34.79 -4.64 14.69
C VAL A 376 -35.53 -5.88 14.16
N THR A 377 -34.84 -6.99 13.91
CA THR A 377 -35.37 -8.17 13.18
C THR A 377 -36.67 -8.74 13.79
N GLU A 378 -36.76 -8.78 15.12
CA GLU A 378 -37.98 -9.23 15.81
C GLU A 378 -39.13 -8.22 15.70
N GLN A 379 -38.82 -6.92 15.70
CA GLN A 379 -39.80 -5.83 15.65
C GLN A 379 -40.43 -5.71 14.26
N THR A 380 -39.67 -6.03 13.21
CA THR A 380 -40.15 -6.03 11.83
C THR A 380 -40.97 -7.28 11.48
N GLY A 381 -40.99 -8.29 12.35
CA GLY A 381 -41.66 -9.57 12.13
C GLY A 381 -40.85 -10.56 11.27
N LEU A 382 -39.57 -10.29 11.03
CA LEU A 382 -38.72 -11.10 10.14
C LEU A 382 -38.01 -12.27 10.85
N GLY A 383 -38.02 -12.35 12.19
CA GLY A 383 -37.23 -13.31 12.98
C GLY A 383 -37.44 -14.80 12.65
N SER A 384 -38.62 -15.17 12.14
CA SER A 384 -38.96 -16.55 11.77
C SER A 384 -38.45 -16.99 10.41
N TYR A 385 -38.08 -16.07 9.52
CA TYR A 385 -37.61 -16.40 8.17
C TYR A 385 -36.15 -16.84 8.21
N LYS A 386 -35.80 -17.89 7.44
CA LYS A 386 -34.46 -18.52 7.40
C LYS A 386 -33.90 -18.60 5.98
N ASN A 387 -34.25 -17.61 5.17
CA ASN A 387 -33.82 -17.49 3.78
C ASN A 387 -32.40 -16.91 3.69
N SER A 388 -31.70 -17.18 2.59
CA SER A 388 -30.29 -16.83 2.39
C SER A 388 -30.06 -15.75 1.34
N ARG A 389 -31.07 -15.45 0.52
CA ARG A 389 -31.02 -14.41 -0.53
C ARG A 389 -32.23 -13.49 -0.44
N ILE A 390 -31.99 -12.22 -0.68
CA ILE A 390 -32.96 -11.14 -0.57
C ILE A 390 -32.88 -10.24 -1.80
N ALA A 391 -34.03 -9.78 -2.29
CA ALA A 391 -34.12 -8.68 -3.25
C ALA A 391 -35.17 -7.69 -2.77
N TRP A 392 -34.80 -6.40 -2.77
CA TRP A 392 -35.70 -5.29 -2.43
C TRP A 392 -36.29 -4.69 -3.70
N GLY A 393 -37.57 -4.32 -3.65
CA GLY A 393 -38.23 -3.58 -4.73
C GLY A 393 -39.70 -3.32 -4.44
N ASP A 394 -40.19 -2.14 -4.80
CA ASP A 394 -41.60 -1.75 -4.71
C ASP A 394 -42.42 -2.42 -5.83
N TYR A 395 -42.91 -3.64 -5.58
CA TYR A 395 -43.60 -4.42 -6.63
C TYR A 395 -45.00 -3.88 -6.95
N ASN A 396 -45.57 -3.07 -6.05
CA ASN A 396 -46.95 -2.60 -6.13
C ASN A 396 -47.08 -1.08 -6.33
N ASN A 397 -45.94 -0.39 -6.48
CA ASN A 397 -45.84 1.06 -6.68
C ASN A 397 -46.51 1.89 -5.56
N ASP A 398 -46.47 1.43 -4.31
CA ASP A 398 -47.01 2.18 -3.16
C ASP A 398 -46.00 3.13 -2.50
N GLY A 399 -44.77 3.17 -3.02
CA GLY A 399 -43.67 4.02 -2.58
C GLY A 399 -42.84 3.42 -1.46
N PHE A 400 -43.05 2.15 -1.10
CA PHE A 400 -42.28 1.43 -0.10
C PHE A 400 -41.68 0.16 -0.69
N ASP A 401 -40.36 0.00 -0.60
CA ASP A 401 -39.72 -1.23 -1.08
C ASP A 401 -40.20 -2.44 -0.28
N ASP A 402 -40.57 -3.48 -1.02
CA ASP A 402 -40.96 -4.79 -0.52
C ASP A 402 -39.80 -5.78 -0.59
N ILE A 403 -39.96 -6.96 0.01
CA ILE A 403 -38.90 -7.97 0.10
C ILE A 403 -39.30 -9.26 -0.65
N LEU A 404 -38.44 -9.72 -1.54
CA LEU A 404 -38.48 -11.05 -2.13
C LEU A 404 -37.39 -11.93 -1.51
N LEU A 405 -37.78 -12.97 -0.77
CA LEU A 405 -36.84 -13.93 -0.19
C LEU A 405 -36.72 -15.17 -1.06
N ASN A 406 -35.48 -15.50 -1.43
CA ASN A 406 -35.09 -16.63 -2.28
C ASN A 406 -35.89 -16.75 -3.61
N GLY A 407 -36.53 -15.69 -4.10
CA GLY A 407 -37.37 -15.76 -5.30
C GLY A 407 -38.71 -16.50 -5.12
N ASN A 408 -39.20 -16.63 -3.88
CA ASN A 408 -40.49 -17.31 -3.64
C ASN A 408 -41.39 -16.62 -2.61
N VAL A 409 -40.82 -16.12 -1.50
CA VAL A 409 -41.62 -15.48 -0.45
C VAL A 409 -41.63 -13.98 -0.69
N LEU A 410 -42.81 -13.45 -1.05
CA LEU A 410 -43.02 -12.03 -1.25
C LEU A 410 -43.60 -11.43 0.04
N LEU A 411 -42.85 -10.54 0.66
CA LEU A 411 -43.22 -9.84 1.87
C LEU A 411 -43.50 -8.37 1.53
N LYS A 412 -44.77 -7.98 1.63
CA LYS A 412 -45.19 -6.60 1.46
C LYS A 412 -44.77 -5.75 2.67
N ASN A 413 -44.19 -4.58 2.43
CA ASN A 413 -43.92 -3.55 3.42
C ASN A 413 -45.23 -2.84 3.83
N ASN A 414 -45.51 -2.81 5.13
CA ASN A 414 -46.72 -2.19 5.66
C ASN A 414 -46.59 -0.67 5.90
N ALA A 415 -45.46 -0.07 5.52
CA ALA A 415 -45.11 1.34 5.77
C ALA A 415 -45.03 1.75 7.25
N ASP A 416 -44.98 0.76 8.16
CA ASP A 416 -44.86 0.95 9.61
C ASP A 416 -43.64 0.21 10.21
N GLY A 417 -42.75 -0.27 9.36
CA GLY A 417 -41.59 -1.08 9.72
C GLY A 417 -41.87 -2.57 9.85
N THR A 418 -43.11 -3.03 9.59
CA THR A 418 -43.45 -4.46 9.57
C THR A 418 -43.69 -4.97 8.15
N PHE A 419 -43.65 -6.29 7.98
CA PHE A 419 -43.86 -6.95 6.70
C PHE A 419 -44.96 -8.02 6.76
N THR A 420 -45.67 -8.21 5.65
CA THR A 420 -46.72 -9.23 5.51
C THR A 420 -46.47 -10.15 4.33
N ASP A 421 -46.46 -11.47 4.56
CA ASP A 421 -46.37 -12.45 3.47
C ASP A 421 -47.64 -12.41 2.62
N VAL A 422 -47.47 -11.99 1.37
CA VAL A 422 -48.54 -11.86 0.38
C VAL A 422 -48.41 -12.89 -0.75
N ARG A 423 -47.45 -13.82 -0.68
CA ARG A 423 -47.14 -14.80 -1.74
C ARG A 423 -48.39 -15.51 -2.28
N ALA A 424 -49.21 -16.04 -1.37
CA ALA A 424 -50.41 -16.80 -1.74
C ALA A 424 -51.47 -15.91 -2.39
N ASN A 425 -51.64 -14.68 -1.90
CA ASN A 425 -52.60 -13.71 -2.45
C ASN A 425 -52.13 -13.19 -3.82
N ALA A 426 -50.82 -13.09 -4.01
CA ALA A 426 -50.19 -12.67 -5.26
C ALA A 426 -50.18 -13.77 -6.32
N GLY A 427 -50.71 -14.97 -6.04
CA GLY A 427 -50.77 -16.08 -7.00
C GLY A 427 -49.44 -16.80 -7.22
N ILE A 428 -48.41 -16.50 -6.42
CA ILE A 428 -47.08 -17.11 -6.55
C ILE A 428 -47.10 -18.52 -5.97
N SER A 429 -46.87 -19.50 -6.84
CA SER A 429 -46.86 -20.91 -6.44
C SER A 429 -45.68 -21.22 -5.50
N GLU A 430 -45.87 -22.17 -4.59
CA GLU A 430 -44.81 -22.57 -3.69
C GLU A 430 -43.70 -23.29 -4.46
N GLY A 431 -42.46 -22.85 -4.25
CA GLY A 431 -41.29 -23.31 -4.98
C GLY A 431 -40.06 -23.40 -4.07
N ARG A 432 -39.12 -24.28 -4.43
CA ARG A 432 -37.77 -24.28 -3.85
C ARG A 432 -36.86 -23.61 -4.86
N THR A 433 -36.73 -22.32 -4.71
CA THR A 433 -35.84 -21.45 -5.48
C THR A 433 -34.72 -20.99 -4.57
N ASN A 434 -33.60 -20.61 -5.17
CA ASN A 434 -32.36 -20.27 -4.46
C ASN A 434 -32.08 -18.77 -4.48
N GLY A 435 -32.91 -17.94 -5.10
CA GLY A 435 -32.67 -16.52 -5.31
C GLY A 435 -33.72 -15.92 -6.21
N GLY A 436 -33.91 -14.60 -6.13
CA GLY A 436 -34.79 -13.89 -7.05
C GLY A 436 -34.30 -12.47 -7.28
N LEU A 437 -34.66 -11.92 -8.44
CA LEU A 437 -34.21 -10.60 -8.91
C LEU A 437 -35.37 -9.89 -9.59
N TRP A 438 -35.56 -8.62 -9.24
CA TRP A 438 -36.56 -7.75 -9.85
C TRP A 438 -36.07 -7.14 -11.16
N ALA A 439 -36.96 -7.01 -12.13
CA ALA A 439 -36.79 -6.20 -13.34
C ALA A 439 -38.16 -5.89 -13.94
N ASP A 440 -38.34 -4.73 -14.56
CA ASP A 440 -39.50 -4.44 -15.41
C ASP A 440 -39.20 -4.93 -16.83
N ILE A 441 -39.55 -6.19 -17.12
CA ILE A 441 -39.05 -6.89 -18.33
C ILE A 441 -39.79 -6.47 -19.60
N ASP A 442 -40.98 -5.89 -19.47
CA ASP A 442 -41.77 -5.41 -20.61
C ASP A 442 -42.01 -3.90 -20.61
N ARG A 443 -41.49 -3.20 -19.59
CA ARG A 443 -41.51 -1.75 -19.43
C ARG A 443 -42.90 -1.19 -19.19
N ASP A 444 -43.76 -1.94 -18.52
CA ASP A 444 -45.12 -1.51 -18.17
C ASP A 444 -45.18 -0.71 -16.85
N GLY A 445 -44.03 -0.59 -16.16
CA GLY A 445 -43.88 0.16 -14.92
C GLY A 445 -44.16 -0.66 -13.67
N PHE A 446 -44.38 -1.97 -13.77
CA PHE A 446 -44.49 -2.88 -12.64
C PHE A 446 -43.31 -3.84 -12.61
N LEU A 447 -42.71 -4.04 -11.43
CA LEU A 447 -41.59 -4.96 -11.31
C LEU A 447 -42.05 -6.41 -11.45
N ASP A 448 -41.46 -7.11 -12.41
CA ASP A 448 -41.48 -8.56 -12.60
C ASP A 448 -40.30 -9.20 -11.86
N PHE A 449 -40.28 -10.52 -11.73
CA PHE A 449 -39.11 -11.17 -11.16
C PHE A 449 -38.72 -12.49 -11.81
N TYR A 450 -37.43 -12.71 -11.85
CA TYR A 450 -36.81 -14.00 -12.11
C TYR A 450 -36.54 -14.72 -10.79
N ALA A 451 -36.72 -16.04 -10.77
CA ALA A 451 -36.44 -16.89 -9.62
C ALA A 451 -35.56 -18.08 -10.03
N ALA A 452 -34.35 -18.12 -9.48
CA ALA A 452 -33.36 -19.15 -9.74
C ALA A 452 -33.72 -20.47 -9.05
N SER A 453 -33.54 -21.58 -9.75
CA SER A 453 -33.69 -22.94 -9.27
C SER A 453 -32.51 -23.34 -8.39
N SER A 454 -32.79 -24.11 -7.35
CA SER A 454 -31.77 -24.69 -6.49
C SER A 454 -31.35 -26.10 -6.89
N SER A 455 -31.90 -26.68 -7.97
CA SER A 455 -31.69 -28.09 -8.31
C SER A 455 -32.14 -28.46 -9.71
N LYS A 456 -31.53 -29.48 -10.30
CA LYS A 456 -31.91 -29.99 -11.63
C LYS A 456 -33.30 -30.60 -11.77
N GLU A 457 -33.97 -30.92 -10.67
CA GLU A 457 -35.36 -31.42 -10.71
C GLU A 457 -36.38 -30.28 -10.89
N ARG A 458 -35.91 -29.04 -11.01
CA ARG A 458 -36.72 -27.82 -11.01
C ARG A 458 -36.15 -26.84 -12.01
N GLU A 459 -37.05 -26.09 -12.60
CA GLU A 459 -36.72 -25.02 -13.55
C GLU A 459 -36.61 -23.67 -12.86
N ASP A 460 -35.74 -22.83 -13.42
CA ASP A 460 -35.78 -21.40 -13.22
C ASP A 460 -37.14 -20.85 -13.67
N ARG A 461 -37.61 -19.77 -13.03
CA ARG A 461 -38.93 -19.21 -13.30
C ARG A 461 -38.90 -17.74 -13.59
N LEU A 462 -39.81 -17.31 -14.45
CA LEU A 462 -40.05 -15.90 -14.75
C LEU A 462 -41.51 -15.56 -14.45
N TRP A 463 -41.71 -14.55 -13.61
CA TRP A 463 -43.00 -14.13 -13.11
C TRP A 463 -43.30 -12.72 -13.58
N LYS A 464 -44.34 -12.58 -14.40
CA LYS A 464 -44.84 -11.29 -14.84
C LYS A 464 -45.80 -10.72 -13.82
N ASN A 465 -45.65 -9.45 -13.45
CA ASN A 465 -46.59 -8.71 -12.62
C ASN A 465 -47.77 -8.22 -13.47
N ASN A 466 -49.00 -8.43 -13.00
CA ASN A 466 -50.20 -8.01 -13.71
C ASN A 466 -50.62 -6.56 -13.41
N GLY A 467 -49.91 -5.88 -12.49
CA GLY A 467 -50.22 -4.52 -12.04
C GLY A 467 -51.41 -4.42 -11.07
N ASP A 468 -52.00 -5.55 -10.69
CA ASP A 468 -53.09 -5.66 -9.72
C ASP A 468 -52.67 -6.33 -8.39
N GLY A 469 -51.35 -6.52 -8.21
CA GLY A 469 -50.76 -7.20 -7.07
C GLY A 469 -50.67 -8.73 -7.23
N THR A 470 -51.01 -9.27 -8.40
CA THR A 470 -50.83 -10.69 -8.74
C THR A 470 -49.73 -10.90 -9.78
N PHE A 471 -49.20 -12.12 -9.82
CA PHE A 471 -48.17 -12.54 -10.78
C PHE A 471 -48.64 -13.72 -11.63
N GLU A 472 -48.23 -13.72 -12.91
CA GLU A 472 -48.38 -14.82 -13.86
C GLU A 472 -47.02 -15.50 -14.11
N ASP A 473 -46.99 -16.83 -14.03
CA ASP A 473 -45.80 -17.62 -14.40
C ASP A 473 -45.70 -17.72 -15.94
N ILE A 474 -44.75 -17.00 -16.52
CA ILE A 474 -44.54 -16.95 -17.98
C ILE A 474 -43.37 -17.83 -18.43
N THR A 475 -42.83 -18.67 -17.54
CA THR A 475 -41.64 -19.51 -17.80
C THR A 475 -41.78 -20.33 -19.08
N SER A 476 -42.94 -20.94 -19.31
CA SER A 476 -43.18 -21.79 -20.49
C SER A 476 -43.10 -21.08 -21.85
N PHE A 477 -43.13 -19.75 -21.86
CA PHE A 477 -42.99 -18.92 -23.06
C PHE A 477 -41.54 -18.47 -23.31
N SER A 478 -40.60 -18.90 -22.45
CA SER A 478 -39.20 -18.48 -22.47
C SER A 478 -38.25 -19.68 -22.35
N PRO A 479 -37.10 -19.71 -23.06
CA PRO A 479 -36.11 -20.77 -22.94
C PRO A 479 -35.28 -20.71 -21.64
N ILE A 480 -35.65 -19.84 -20.69
CA ILE A 480 -34.94 -19.62 -19.41
C ILE A 480 -34.97 -20.87 -18.51
N SER A 481 -35.87 -21.82 -18.74
CA SER A 481 -35.92 -23.11 -18.02
C SER A 481 -34.80 -24.05 -18.46
N ASP A 482 -33.60 -23.93 -17.88
CA ASP A 482 -32.45 -24.78 -18.20
C ASP A 482 -32.31 -26.03 -17.30
N THR A 483 -33.08 -26.10 -16.20
CA THR A 483 -32.99 -27.14 -15.16
C THR A 483 -31.58 -27.32 -14.59
N LEU A 484 -30.73 -26.31 -14.63
CA LEU A 484 -29.41 -26.35 -14.01
C LEU A 484 -29.48 -25.71 -12.60
N GLN A 485 -28.37 -25.78 -11.88
CA GLN A 485 -28.28 -25.14 -10.57
C GLN A 485 -27.76 -23.72 -10.74
N THR A 486 -28.68 -22.77 -10.75
CA THR A 486 -28.37 -21.35 -10.85
C THR A 486 -28.00 -20.78 -9.48
N GLU A 487 -26.78 -20.24 -9.36
CA GLU A 487 -26.31 -19.59 -8.13
C GLU A 487 -26.14 -18.08 -8.30
N GLY A 488 -25.97 -17.59 -9.52
CA GLY A 488 -25.90 -16.16 -9.84
C GLY A 488 -26.77 -15.80 -11.04
N ALA A 489 -27.33 -14.60 -11.03
CA ALA A 489 -28.01 -14.04 -12.19
C ALA A 489 -27.96 -12.51 -12.12
N GLY A 490 -28.15 -11.85 -13.24
CA GLY A 490 -28.22 -10.39 -13.27
C GLY A 490 -28.92 -9.88 -14.52
N TRP A 491 -29.55 -8.72 -14.39
CA TRP A 491 -30.23 -8.02 -15.48
C TRP A 491 -29.34 -6.91 -16.04
N GLY A 492 -29.25 -6.81 -17.36
CA GLY A 492 -28.53 -5.74 -18.04
C GLY A 492 -29.01 -5.56 -19.48
N ASP A 493 -28.85 -4.37 -20.05
CA ASP A 493 -29.16 -4.12 -21.46
C ASP A 493 -27.90 -4.35 -22.30
N ILE A 494 -27.83 -5.47 -23.02
CA ILE A 494 -26.60 -5.83 -23.74
C ILE A 494 -26.45 -5.07 -25.05
N ASN A 495 -27.54 -4.52 -25.60
CA ASN A 495 -27.58 -4.03 -26.97
C ASN A 495 -28.02 -2.55 -27.10
N GLY A 496 -28.33 -1.90 -25.98
CA GLY A 496 -28.74 -0.50 -25.91
C GLY A 496 -30.20 -0.25 -26.30
N ASP A 497 -31.06 -1.27 -26.22
CA ASP A 497 -32.48 -1.13 -26.57
C ASP A 497 -33.41 -0.80 -25.42
N LEU A 498 -32.84 -0.66 -24.22
CA LEU A 498 -33.49 -0.31 -22.98
C LEU A 498 -34.45 -1.39 -22.46
N TYR A 499 -34.38 -2.63 -22.94
CA TYR A 499 -35.05 -3.77 -22.33
C TYR A 499 -34.02 -4.62 -21.58
N PRO A 500 -34.30 -5.04 -20.34
CA PRO A 500 -33.37 -5.85 -19.58
C PRO A 500 -33.27 -7.26 -20.17
N ASP A 501 -32.03 -7.68 -20.41
CA ASP A 501 -31.60 -9.03 -20.79
C ASP A 501 -31.06 -9.76 -19.55
N LEU A 502 -31.05 -11.09 -19.59
CA LEU A 502 -30.71 -11.92 -18.43
C LEU A 502 -29.41 -12.70 -18.68
N TYR A 503 -28.44 -12.53 -17.78
CA TYR A 503 -27.31 -13.46 -17.66
C TYR A 503 -27.53 -14.39 -16.47
N ILE A 504 -27.26 -15.68 -16.66
CA ILE A 504 -27.39 -16.72 -15.65
C ILE A 504 -26.03 -17.40 -15.47
N ALA A 505 -25.53 -17.38 -14.23
CA ALA A 505 -24.33 -18.09 -13.82
C ALA A 505 -24.69 -19.41 -13.13
N ASN A 506 -24.33 -20.50 -13.79
CA ASN A 506 -24.61 -21.84 -13.34
C ASN A 506 -23.44 -22.40 -12.53
N TYR A 507 -23.76 -23.31 -11.62
CA TYR A 507 -22.79 -23.85 -10.66
C TYR A 507 -22.22 -25.19 -11.15
N GLU A 508 -22.35 -26.27 -10.38
CA GLU A 508 -21.77 -27.58 -10.70
C GLU A 508 -22.79 -28.71 -10.49
N HIS A 509 -22.58 -29.83 -11.16
CA HIS A 509 -23.39 -31.02 -11.02
C HIS A 509 -22.86 -31.99 -9.94
N GLY A 510 -23.75 -32.48 -9.08
CA GLY A 510 -23.50 -33.62 -8.18
C GLY A 510 -22.40 -33.42 -7.12
N GLY A 511 -21.85 -32.20 -7.00
CA GLY A 511 -20.62 -31.93 -6.24
C GLY A 511 -19.36 -32.53 -6.88
N GLU A 512 -19.44 -32.99 -8.12
CA GLU A 512 -18.36 -33.70 -8.84
C GLU A 512 -17.58 -32.78 -9.80
N TYR A 513 -17.26 -31.53 -9.44
CA TYR A 513 -16.47 -30.58 -10.27
C TYR A 513 -16.91 -30.43 -11.76
N ASP A 514 -18.09 -30.95 -12.13
CA ASP A 514 -18.65 -30.92 -13.47
C ASP A 514 -19.46 -29.63 -13.59
N LYS A 515 -18.78 -28.59 -14.10
CA LYS A 515 -19.27 -27.22 -14.08
C LYS A 515 -20.19 -26.98 -15.26
N GLU A 516 -21.35 -26.43 -14.95
CA GLU A 516 -22.41 -26.19 -15.92
C GLU A 516 -22.15 -24.90 -16.71
N PRO A 517 -22.63 -24.79 -17.96
CA PRO A 517 -22.47 -23.59 -18.75
C PRO A 517 -23.35 -22.45 -18.24
N ASP A 518 -22.82 -21.23 -18.30
CA ASP A 518 -23.58 -20.01 -18.13
C ASP A 518 -24.41 -19.70 -19.39
N PHE A 519 -25.50 -18.95 -19.23
CA PHE A 519 -26.38 -18.58 -20.33
C PHE A 519 -26.64 -17.07 -20.38
N LEU A 520 -26.80 -16.57 -21.61
CA LEU A 520 -27.22 -15.21 -21.87
C LEU A 520 -28.50 -15.22 -22.71
N PHE A 521 -29.55 -14.56 -22.20
CA PHE A 521 -30.87 -14.51 -22.78
C PHE A 521 -31.23 -13.08 -23.18
N LEU A 522 -31.46 -12.87 -24.48
CA LEU A 522 -31.89 -11.60 -25.05
C LEU A 522 -33.40 -11.45 -24.98
N ASN A 523 -33.89 -10.35 -24.41
CA ASN A 523 -35.29 -10.00 -24.36
C ASN A 523 -35.81 -9.63 -25.76
N LYS A 524 -36.89 -10.29 -26.21
CA LYS A 524 -37.49 -10.09 -27.53
C LYS A 524 -38.57 -9.00 -27.54
N ARG A 525 -38.82 -8.32 -26.42
CA ARG A 525 -39.78 -7.21 -26.25
C ARG A 525 -41.25 -7.60 -26.48
N ASN A 526 -41.54 -8.88 -26.36
CA ASN A 526 -42.86 -9.47 -26.59
C ASN A 526 -43.22 -10.50 -25.50
N GLY A 527 -42.57 -10.41 -24.33
CA GLY A 527 -42.73 -11.37 -23.22
C GLY A 527 -41.97 -12.68 -23.39
N THR A 528 -41.06 -12.79 -24.38
CA THR A 528 -40.22 -13.96 -24.60
C THR A 528 -38.74 -13.59 -24.62
N PHE A 529 -37.87 -14.55 -24.33
CA PHE A 529 -36.43 -14.42 -24.45
C PHE A 529 -35.86 -15.36 -25.51
N ALA A 530 -34.68 -15.05 -26.02
CA ALA A 530 -33.91 -15.94 -26.88
C ALA A 530 -32.55 -16.23 -26.24
N ASP A 531 -32.17 -17.51 -26.16
CA ASP A 531 -30.79 -17.89 -25.84
C ASP A 531 -29.87 -17.37 -26.95
N VAL A 532 -28.99 -16.44 -26.59
CA VAL A 532 -28.00 -15.84 -27.48
C VAL A 532 -26.58 -16.21 -27.09
N THR A 533 -26.37 -17.09 -26.10
CA THR A 533 -25.08 -17.45 -25.50
C THR A 533 -23.98 -17.66 -26.54
N LEU A 534 -24.21 -18.57 -27.50
CA LEU A 534 -23.24 -18.85 -28.56
C LEU A 534 -23.12 -17.71 -29.58
N SER A 535 -24.24 -17.09 -29.96
CA SER A 535 -24.26 -16.02 -30.97
C SER A 535 -23.61 -14.72 -30.50
N TYR A 536 -23.59 -14.49 -29.19
CA TYR A 536 -22.94 -13.37 -28.51
C TYR A 536 -21.58 -13.77 -27.91
N HIS A 537 -21.07 -14.95 -28.20
CA HIS A 537 -19.73 -15.40 -27.81
C HIS A 537 -19.47 -15.42 -26.29
N ILE A 538 -20.50 -15.72 -25.48
CA ILE A 538 -20.31 -16.12 -24.07
C ILE A 538 -19.75 -17.55 -24.08
N ILE A 539 -18.44 -17.64 -24.32
CA ILE A 539 -17.70 -18.88 -24.46
C ILE A 539 -16.44 -18.76 -23.61
N PRO A 540 -16.31 -19.54 -22.51
CA PRO A 540 -15.14 -19.49 -21.66
C PRO A 540 -13.84 -19.79 -22.42
N THR A 541 -12.73 -19.29 -21.90
CA THR A 541 -11.40 -19.64 -22.41
C THR A 541 -11.23 -21.16 -22.36
N PHE A 542 -10.74 -21.75 -23.46
CA PHE A 542 -10.64 -23.21 -23.64
C PHE A 542 -11.96 -23.99 -23.51
N GLN A 543 -13.12 -23.31 -23.52
CA GLN A 543 -14.44 -23.90 -23.27
C GLN A 543 -14.56 -24.57 -21.90
N GLU A 544 -13.81 -24.06 -20.92
CA GLU A 544 -13.85 -24.51 -19.54
C GLU A 544 -14.86 -23.69 -18.73
N ASN A 545 -16.05 -24.26 -18.53
CA ASN A 545 -17.05 -23.72 -17.60
C ASN A 545 -16.44 -23.57 -16.19
N GLN A 546 -17.01 -22.67 -15.38
CA GLN A 546 -16.60 -22.40 -14.00
C GLN A 546 -17.81 -22.49 -13.07
N ALA A 547 -17.57 -22.63 -11.77
CA ALA A 547 -18.64 -22.71 -10.78
C ALA A 547 -19.17 -21.31 -10.43
N GLY A 548 -20.05 -20.76 -11.27
CA GLY A 548 -20.59 -19.41 -11.16
C GLY A 548 -21.34 -19.14 -9.85
N ARG A 549 -21.16 -17.93 -9.29
CA ARG A 549 -21.82 -17.47 -8.05
C ARG A 549 -22.40 -16.07 -8.15
N GLY A 550 -21.54 -15.08 -8.34
CA GLY A 550 -21.93 -13.66 -8.40
C GLY A 550 -21.96 -13.18 -9.84
N VAL A 551 -22.96 -12.38 -10.21
CA VAL A 551 -23.08 -11.76 -11.54
C VAL A 551 -23.29 -10.27 -11.33
N ASN A 552 -22.37 -9.45 -11.80
CA ASN A 552 -22.42 -7.99 -11.63
C ASN A 552 -22.19 -7.28 -12.96
N TRP A 553 -23.16 -6.45 -13.32
CA TRP A 553 -23.12 -5.64 -14.53
C TRP A 553 -22.49 -4.28 -14.24
N GLY A 554 -21.64 -3.80 -15.13
CA GLY A 554 -21.00 -2.48 -15.00
C GLY A 554 -20.35 -2.04 -16.30
N ASP A 555 -20.34 -0.74 -16.56
CA ASP A 555 -19.60 -0.14 -17.69
C ASP A 555 -18.18 0.20 -17.22
N TYR A 556 -17.33 -0.82 -17.08
CA TYR A 556 -16.03 -0.65 -16.41
C TYR A 556 -15.04 0.18 -17.24
N ASN A 557 -15.28 0.28 -18.55
CA ASN A 557 -14.41 0.97 -19.51
C ASN A 557 -15.02 2.31 -19.99
N ASN A 558 -16.14 2.73 -19.41
CA ASN A 558 -16.83 3.99 -19.69
C ASN A 558 -17.18 4.15 -21.19
N ASP A 559 -17.55 3.07 -21.87
CA ASP A 559 -17.84 3.07 -23.32
C ASP A 559 -19.33 3.10 -23.69
N GLY A 560 -20.19 3.09 -22.67
CA GLY A 560 -21.64 3.21 -22.74
C GLY A 560 -22.37 1.87 -22.88
N PHE A 561 -21.66 0.75 -22.80
CA PHE A 561 -22.25 -0.60 -22.87
C PHE A 561 -21.91 -1.38 -21.60
N LEU A 562 -22.89 -2.08 -21.03
CA LEU A 562 -22.66 -2.85 -19.82
C LEU A 562 -21.84 -4.11 -20.11
N ASP A 563 -20.80 -4.30 -19.32
CA ASP A 563 -19.97 -5.50 -19.21
C ASP A 563 -20.46 -6.38 -18.05
N ILE A 564 -19.97 -7.62 -17.97
CA ILE A 564 -20.40 -8.59 -16.95
C ILE A 564 -19.18 -9.15 -16.24
N PHE A 565 -19.07 -8.91 -14.94
CA PHE A 565 -18.15 -9.65 -14.08
C PHE A 565 -18.87 -10.84 -13.44
N VAL A 566 -18.22 -12.01 -13.47
CA VAL A 566 -18.73 -13.24 -12.86
C VAL A 566 -17.74 -13.75 -11.82
N SER A 567 -18.18 -13.77 -10.56
CA SER A 567 -17.44 -14.38 -9.47
C SER A 567 -17.62 -15.90 -9.51
N ASN A 568 -16.51 -16.62 -9.57
CA ASN A 568 -16.48 -18.07 -9.64
C ASN A 568 -15.94 -18.68 -8.35
N TYR A 569 -16.57 -19.76 -7.90
CA TYR A 569 -16.18 -20.50 -6.70
C TYR A 569 -15.20 -21.64 -7.04
N ARG A 570 -15.03 -22.62 -6.13
CA ARG A 570 -14.21 -23.83 -6.38
C ARG A 570 -12.75 -23.59 -6.77
N LEU A 571 -12.18 -22.46 -6.36
CA LEU A 571 -10.80 -22.08 -6.68
C LEU A 571 -10.58 -21.78 -8.17
N ASP A 572 -11.66 -21.41 -8.87
CA ASP A 572 -11.70 -21.14 -10.30
C ASP A 572 -11.38 -19.70 -10.65
N LYS A 573 -11.00 -19.48 -11.91
CA LYS A 573 -10.84 -18.14 -12.48
C LYS A 573 -12.18 -17.41 -12.52
N ASN A 574 -12.21 -16.14 -12.16
CA ASN A 574 -13.35 -15.27 -12.44
C ASN A 574 -13.47 -14.94 -13.95
N PHE A 575 -14.66 -14.54 -14.40
CA PHE A 575 -14.85 -14.00 -15.75
C PHE A 575 -15.09 -12.49 -15.73
N LEU A 576 -14.63 -11.82 -16.79
CA LEU A 576 -15.00 -10.45 -17.12
C LEU A 576 -15.33 -10.42 -18.61
N TRP A 577 -16.63 -10.44 -18.91
CA TRP A 577 -17.17 -10.37 -20.25
C TRP A 577 -17.26 -8.91 -20.68
N ASN A 578 -16.30 -8.48 -21.50
CA ASN A 578 -16.30 -7.17 -22.13
C ASN A 578 -17.26 -7.14 -23.33
N ASN A 579 -18.23 -6.24 -23.29
CA ASN A 579 -19.24 -6.06 -24.30
C ASN A 579 -18.64 -5.38 -25.54
N LEU A 580 -18.79 -6.02 -26.69
CA LEU A 580 -18.32 -5.52 -27.98
C LEU A 580 -19.37 -4.59 -28.62
N ARG A 581 -19.93 -3.68 -27.83
CA ARG A 581 -20.94 -2.68 -28.23
C ARG A 581 -22.20 -3.31 -28.83
N GLY A 582 -22.76 -4.30 -28.13
CA GLY A 582 -23.96 -5.04 -28.52
C GLY A 582 -23.76 -6.06 -29.64
N LYS A 583 -22.51 -6.39 -29.99
CA LYS A 583 -22.20 -7.39 -31.04
C LYS A 583 -21.77 -8.75 -30.49
N GLY A 584 -21.73 -8.89 -29.18
CA GLY A 584 -21.20 -10.05 -28.46
C GLY A 584 -20.26 -9.62 -27.35
N PHE A 585 -19.60 -10.59 -26.74
CA PHE A 585 -18.71 -10.42 -25.60
C PHE A 585 -17.37 -11.12 -25.84
N GLU A 586 -16.34 -10.68 -25.13
CA GLU A 586 -15.07 -11.38 -25.00
C GLU A 586 -14.66 -11.48 -23.52
N ASN A 587 -14.14 -12.64 -23.08
CA ASN A 587 -13.59 -12.75 -21.74
C ASN A 587 -12.19 -12.11 -21.70
N ILE A 588 -12.02 -11.09 -20.86
CA ILE A 588 -10.77 -10.34 -20.70
C ILE A 588 -10.21 -10.40 -19.28
N ALA A 589 -10.76 -11.24 -18.39
CA ALA A 589 -10.37 -11.28 -16.98
C ALA A 589 -8.86 -11.43 -16.77
N GLU A 590 -8.21 -12.33 -17.54
CA GLU A 590 -6.76 -12.54 -17.52
C GLU A 590 -5.99 -11.28 -17.95
N LYS A 591 -6.46 -10.63 -19.03
CA LYS A 591 -5.80 -9.48 -19.65
C LYS A 591 -5.75 -8.28 -18.71
N VAL A 592 -6.77 -8.11 -17.87
CA VAL A 592 -6.87 -6.98 -16.93
C VAL A 592 -6.57 -7.39 -15.48
N GLY A 593 -6.22 -8.65 -15.23
CA GLY A 593 -5.75 -9.12 -13.92
C GLY A 593 -6.85 -9.34 -12.87
N VAL A 594 -8.10 -9.57 -13.28
CA VAL A 594 -9.24 -9.81 -12.37
C VAL A 594 -9.69 -11.28 -12.31
N GLU A 595 -8.98 -12.17 -13.01
CA GLU A 595 -9.29 -13.62 -12.98
C GLU A 595 -9.01 -14.29 -11.62
N GLY A 596 -8.33 -13.60 -10.70
CA GLY A 596 -7.88 -14.14 -9.42
C GLY A 596 -6.36 -14.38 -9.39
N ASN A 597 -5.82 -14.63 -8.20
CA ASN A 597 -4.38 -14.84 -8.01
C ASN A 597 -4.03 -16.33 -8.14
N TYR A 598 -3.25 -16.68 -9.16
CA TYR A 598 -2.84 -18.06 -9.37
C TYR A 598 -1.78 -18.52 -8.34
N VAL A 599 -2.14 -19.51 -7.51
CA VAL A 599 -1.27 -20.14 -6.53
C VAL A 599 -1.44 -21.66 -6.61
N ASP A 600 -0.39 -22.38 -6.99
CA ASP A 600 -0.33 -23.86 -7.02
C ASP A 600 -1.50 -24.57 -7.74
N GLY A 601 -2.02 -23.98 -8.82
CA GLY A 601 -3.13 -24.56 -9.60
C GLY A 601 -4.50 -23.92 -9.36
N TRP A 602 -4.58 -22.91 -8.50
CA TRP A 602 -5.83 -22.37 -7.96
C TRP A 602 -5.88 -20.84 -8.03
N TYR A 603 -7.06 -20.26 -8.21
CA TYR A 603 -7.26 -18.81 -8.38
C TYR A 603 -7.91 -18.12 -7.16
N GLY A 604 -8.38 -18.89 -6.17
CA GLY A 604 -9.06 -18.40 -4.97
C GLY A 604 -10.58 -18.57 -5.02
N HIS A 605 -11.26 -18.33 -3.89
CA HIS A 605 -12.72 -18.37 -3.83
C HIS A 605 -13.26 -16.94 -3.93
N THR A 606 -14.08 -16.68 -4.94
CA THR A 606 -14.83 -15.42 -5.03
C THR A 606 -16.33 -15.74 -4.97
N ILE A 607 -17.07 -15.10 -4.08
CA ILE A 607 -18.53 -15.27 -3.98
C ILE A 607 -19.22 -13.95 -4.29
N GLY A 608 -18.77 -12.87 -3.65
CA GLY A 608 -19.36 -11.54 -3.81
C GLY A 608 -18.50 -10.67 -4.73
N SER A 609 -19.17 -9.83 -5.50
CA SER A 609 -18.54 -8.70 -6.18
C SER A 609 -19.52 -7.53 -6.27
N GLU A 610 -19.02 -6.32 -6.45
CA GLU A 610 -19.81 -5.11 -6.66
C GLU A 610 -18.96 -4.07 -7.40
N TRP A 611 -19.60 -3.26 -8.23
CA TRP A 611 -18.96 -2.15 -8.92
C TRP A 611 -19.28 -0.82 -8.20
N GLY A 612 -18.30 0.07 -8.08
CA GLY A 612 -18.52 1.42 -7.56
C GLY A 612 -17.33 2.33 -7.80
N ASP A 613 -17.56 3.63 -7.90
CA ASP A 613 -16.50 4.65 -7.96
C ASP A 613 -16.12 5.03 -6.51
N PHE A 614 -15.17 4.29 -5.92
CA PHE A 614 -14.86 4.41 -4.48
C PHE A 614 -13.97 5.61 -4.17
N ASP A 615 -13.14 6.05 -5.12
CA ASP A 615 -12.27 7.21 -4.95
C ASP A 615 -12.79 8.49 -5.62
N ASN A 616 -13.96 8.42 -6.28
CA ASN A 616 -14.65 9.51 -6.98
C ASN A 616 -13.86 10.06 -8.17
N ASP A 617 -13.12 9.21 -8.88
CA ASP A 617 -12.36 9.61 -10.07
C ASP A 617 -13.15 9.47 -11.38
N GLY A 618 -14.33 8.84 -11.33
CA GLY A 618 -15.25 8.65 -12.45
C GLY A 618 -15.05 7.33 -13.21
N ASP A 619 -14.07 6.51 -12.84
CA ASP A 619 -13.95 5.14 -13.31
C ASP A 619 -14.62 4.17 -12.30
N MET A 620 -15.14 3.04 -12.79
CA MET A 620 -15.77 2.04 -11.91
C MET A 620 -14.69 1.13 -11.32
N ASP A 621 -14.60 1.06 -9.99
CA ASP A 621 -13.79 0.07 -9.30
C ASP A 621 -14.58 -1.22 -9.07
N LEU A 622 -13.87 -2.34 -9.12
CA LEU A 622 -14.40 -3.65 -8.77
C LEU A 622 -13.93 -4.05 -7.37
N ILE A 623 -14.88 -4.31 -6.48
CA ILE A 623 -14.60 -5.00 -5.21
C ILE A 623 -15.07 -6.45 -5.33
N CYS A 624 -14.24 -7.39 -4.89
CA CYS A 624 -14.57 -8.81 -4.84
C CYS A 624 -14.15 -9.42 -3.48
N ALA A 625 -14.92 -10.42 -3.04
CA ALA A 625 -14.76 -11.06 -1.72
C ALA A 625 -15.04 -12.58 -1.75
#